data_AF-A0A3C7WA29-F1
#
_entry.id   AF-A0A3C7WA29-F1
#
_cell.length_a   1.000
_cell.length_b   1.000
_cell.length_c   1.000
_cell.angle_alpha   90.00
_cell.angle_beta   90.00
_cell.angle_gamma   90.00
#
_symmetry.space_group_name_H-M   'P 1'
#
loop_
_entity.id
_entity.type
_entity.pdbx_description
1 polymer ?
#
loop_
_entity_poly.entity_id
_entity_poly.type
_entity_poly.pdbx_seq_one_letter_code
_entity_poly.pdbx_strand_id
1 'polypeptide(L)'
;ALYLVHWPVVALYRYHTGRALAPLEQLVLGAVMLLLAWLLHAGVERRFYSRAGDPGPAARLPDGRFALVVAGLVAVLAAPALHAWLGDGWGWRYPRQQLSAAAIEAGEQRRFLDSRSACNLRLGTDGACAGAAIQVLVLGNSHEVDGYNFLRAIYENDPEVALVLFGGTEKCGRLRVVAGTVRAQYPACTDRFAALMTPEVAQRFHVVAVSASNRAFSRIAEPFLVATRALRAYNPSLRVMTFGSYMKTRVPCARLINETGVSAACGRPENLDYFEADPASDR
;
A
#
# COMPACT_ATOMS: atom_id res chain seq x y z
N ALA A 1 -2.03 26.76 22.44
CA ALA A 1 -1.86 27.11 21.03
C ALA A 1 -1.41 25.99 20.08
N LEU A 2 -0.21 25.40 20.23
CA LEU A 2 0.36 24.48 19.22
C LEU A 2 -0.54 23.26 18.89
N TYR A 3 -1.18 22.68 19.92
CA TYR A 3 -2.13 21.58 19.75
C TYR A 3 -3.30 21.92 18.80
N LEU A 4 -3.75 23.16 18.74
CA LEU A 4 -4.89 23.56 17.89
C LEU A 4 -4.49 23.76 16.42
N VAL A 5 -3.22 24.08 16.15
CA VAL A 5 -2.75 24.42 14.79
C VAL A 5 -1.99 23.29 14.12
N HIS A 6 -1.43 22.34 14.88
CA HIS A 6 -0.57 21.32 14.29
C HIS A 6 -1.32 20.39 13.32
N TRP A 7 -2.53 19.96 13.69
CA TRP A 7 -3.30 19.01 12.88
C TRP A 7 -3.76 19.62 11.55
N PRO A 8 -4.45 20.77 11.51
CA PRO A 8 -4.95 21.35 10.26
C PRO A 8 -3.84 21.68 9.25
N VAL A 9 -2.70 22.19 9.72
CA VAL A 9 -1.56 22.54 8.85
C VAL A 9 -0.97 21.29 8.18
N VAL A 10 -0.71 20.25 8.96
CA VAL A 10 -0.17 18.98 8.43
C VAL A 10 -1.19 18.32 7.49
N ALA A 11 -2.47 18.36 7.83
CA ALA A 11 -3.54 17.79 7.02
C ALA A 11 -3.67 18.45 5.65
N LEU A 12 -3.80 19.78 5.62
CA LEU A 12 -3.99 20.54 4.40
C LEU A 12 -2.79 20.41 3.49
N TYR A 13 -1.58 20.43 4.05
CA TYR A 13 -0.36 20.21 3.29
C TYR A 13 -0.32 18.81 2.67
N ARG A 14 -0.59 17.75 3.45
CA ARG A 14 -0.60 16.37 2.94
C ARG A 14 -1.73 16.12 1.95
N TYR A 15 -2.87 16.79 2.11
CA TYR A 15 -3.96 16.73 1.14
C TYR A 15 -3.54 17.29 -0.22
N HIS A 16 -2.77 18.39 -0.22
CA HIS A 16 -2.26 18.99 -1.45
C HIS A 16 -1.15 18.16 -2.10
N THR A 17 -0.19 17.65 -1.31
CA THR A 17 1.01 17.00 -1.84
C THR A 17 0.92 15.49 -1.98
N GLY A 18 0.01 14.82 -1.25
CA GLY A 18 -0.27 13.38 -1.34
C GLY A 18 0.88 12.45 -0.93
N ARG A 19 1.96 12.95 -0.32
CA ARG A 19 3.22 12.21 -0.09
C ARG A 19 3.61 12.14 1.39
N ALA A 20 4.59 11.29 1.70
CA ALA A 20 5.29 11.29 2.99
C ALA A 20 6.16 12.55 3.10
N LEU A 21 6.17 13.19 4.28
CA LEU A 21 6.86 14.47 4.49
C LEU A 21 8.38 14.28 4.50
N ALA A 22 9.08 14.93 3.58
CA ALA A 22 10.54 14.98 3.58
C ALA A 22 11.07 15.73 4.82
N PRO A 23 12.32 15.49 5.26
CA PRO A 23 12.88 16.16 6.45
C PRO A 23 12.82 17.69 6.38
N LEU A 24 13.05 18.26 5.19
CA LEU A 24 12.95 19.70 4.98
C LEU A 24 11.51 20.21 5.10
N GLU A 25 10.54 19.48 4.57
CA GLU A 25 9.12 19.82 4.67
C GLU A 25 8.66 19.77 6.13
N GLN A 26 9.12 18.78 6.90
CA GLN A 26 8.83 18.70 8.34
C GLN A 26 9.39 19.90 9.11
N LEU A 27 10.62 20.33 8.79
CA LEU A 27 11.25 21.53 9.38
C LEU A 27 10.45 22.80 9.07
N VAL A 28 10.09 23.01 7.80
CA VAL A 28 9.32 24.17 7.36
C VAL A 28 7.92 24.17 8.00
N LEU A 29 7.22 23.03 7.97
CA LEU A 29 5.92 22.90 8.63
C LEU A 29 6.02 23.13 10.14
N GLY A 30 7.10 22.64 10.78
CA GLY A 30 7.41 22.91 12.18
C GLY A 30 7.48 24.40 12.49
N ALA A 31 8.26 25.15 11.70
CA ALA A 31 8.39 26.60 11.84
C ALA A 31 7.04 27.32 11.63
N VAL A 32 6.27 26.91 10.62
CA VAL A 32 4.92 27.46 10.36
C VAL A 32 3.97 27.19 11.53
N MET A 33 3.97 25.97 12.08
CA MET A 33 3.14 25.61 13.23
C MET A 33 3.50 26.44 14.48
N LEU A 34 4.79 26.66 14.75
CA LEU A 34 5.24 27.51 15.86
C LEU A 34 4.83 28.97 15.66
N LEU A 35 4.98 29.51 14.44
CA LEU A 35 4.54 30.86 14.11
C LEU A 35 3.03 31.03 14.30
N LEU A 36 2.23 30.09 13.79
CA LEU A 36 0.77 30.11 13.95
C LEU A 36 0.35 29.94 15.40
N ALA A 37 1.04 29.08 16.17
CA ALA A 37 0.82 28.94 17.59
C ALA A 37 1.12 30.24 18.33
N TRP A 38 2.22 30.92 17.99
CA TRP A 38 2.56 32.22 18.56
C TRP A 38 1.51 33.29 18.20
N LEU A 39 1.07 33.36 16.94
CA LEU A 39 0.02 34.30 16.52
C LEU A 39 -1.30 34.05 17.25
N LEU A 40 -1.70 32.78 17.39
CA LEU A 40 -2.91 32.40 18.12
C LEU A 40 -2.78 32.79 19.60
N HIS A 41 -1.64 32.50 20.22
CA HIS A 41 -1.39 32.84 21.60
C HIS A 41 -1.39 34.36 21.83
N ALA A 42 -0.63 35.09 21.01
CA ALA A 42 -0.43 36.53 21.15
C ALA A 42 -1.69 37.35 20.81
N GLY A 43 -2.45 36.93 19.79
CA GLY A 43 -3.59 37.67 19.26
C GLY A 43 -4.94 37.28 19.85
N VAL A 44 -5.11 35.99 20.20
CA VAL A 44 -6.37 35.41 20.67
C VAL A 44 -6.26 35.06 22.14
N GLU A 45 -5.46 34.05 22.51
CA GLU A 45 -5.45 33.48 23.87
C GLU A 45 -5.13 34.55 24.93
N ARG A 46 -4.10 35.37 24.70
CA ARG A 46 -3.68 36.43 25.63
C ARG A 46 -4.75 37.50 25.84
N ARG A 47 -5.60 37.79 24.85
CA ARG A 47 -6.75 38.69 25.01
C ARG A 47 -7.89 38.06 25.81
N PHE A 48 -8.05 36.75 25.75
CA PHE A 48 -9.00 36.03 26.60
C PHE A 48 -8.49 35.94 28.03
N TYR A 49 -7.19 35.67 28.23
CA TYR A 49 -6.58 35.66 29.57
C TYR A 49 -6.62 37.03 30.25
N SER A 50 -6.37 38.13 29.52
CA SER A 50 -6.41 39.47 30.10
C SER A 50 -7.81 40.01 30.36
N ARG A 51 -8.84 39.46 29.70
CA ARG A 51 -10.25 39.78 29.94
C ARG A 51 -10.91 38.87 30.99
N ALA A 52 -10.31 37.73 31.27
CA ALA A 52 -10.68 36.87 32.38
C ALA A 52 -10.11 37.44 33.70
N GLY A 53 -10.57 38.62 34.12
CA GLY A 53 -10.61 38.91 35.55
C GLY A 53 -11.51 37.89 36.24
N ASP A 54 -11.28 37.59 37.53
CA ASP A 54 -12.09 36.64 38.29
C ASP A 54 -13.57 37.01 38.11
N PRO A 55 -14.36 36.20 37.39
CA PRO A 55 -15.75 36.53 37.16
C PRO A 55 -16.42 36.40 38.51
N GLY A 56 -16.74 37.55 39.11
CA GLY A 56 -17.51 37.60 40.36
C GLY A 56 -18.73 36.68 40.28
N PRO A 57 -19.29 36.24 41.41
CA PRO A 57 -20.25 35.14 41.50
C PRO A 57 -21.48 35.27 40.58
N ALA A 58 -21.80 36.47 40.10
CA ALA A 58 -22.90 36.74 39.15
C ALA A 58 -22.64 36.30 37.70
N ALA A 59 -21.40 36.04 37.28
CA ALA A 59 -21.06 35.70 35.90
C ALA A 59 -20.85 34.19 35.63
N ARG A 60 -21.03 33.34 36.66
CA ARG A 60 -20.92 31.89 36.53
C ARG A 60 -22.29 31.30 36.17
N LEU A 61 -22.36 30.60 35.04
CA LEU A 61 -23.54 29.80 34.72
C LEU A 61 -23.75 28.74 35.81
N PRO A 62 -24.99 28.47 36.25
CA PRO A 62 -25.27 27.30 37.07
C PRO A 62 -24.76 26.03 36.38
N ASP A 63 -24.19 25.09 37.14
CA ASP A 63 -23.50 23.90 36.62
C ASP A 63 -24.34 23.12 35.59
N GLY A 64 -25.65 22.98 35.83
CA GLY A 64 -26.56 22.32 34.88
C GLY A 64 -26.73 23.07 33.55
N ARG A 65 -26.77 24.42 33.58
CA ARG A 65 -26.83 25.23 32.35
C ARG A 65 -25.50 25.21 31.60
N PHE A 66 -24.39 25.26 32.33
CA PHE A 66 -23.06 25.12 31.74
C PHE A 66 -22.91 23.75 31.06
N ALA A 67 -23.28 22.67 31.73
CA ALA A 67 -23.25 21.32 31.19
C ALA A 67 -24.11 21.19 29.92
N LEU A 68 -25.33 21.75 29.91
CA LEU A 68 -26.20 21.76 28.73
C LEU A 68 -25.61 22.56 27.56
N VAL A 69 -25.01 23.73 27.82
CA VAL A 69 -24.35 24.53 26.78
C VAL A 69 -23.15 23.79 26.19
N VAL A 70 -22.32 23.18 27.03
CA VAL A 70 -21.17 22.38 26.57
C VAL A 70 -21.65 21.16 25.78
N ALA A 71 -22.66 20.44 26.27
CA ALA A 71 -23.23 19.30 25.56
C ALA A 71 -23.81 19.71 24.19
N GLY A 72 -24.51 20.84 24.12
CA GLY A 72 -25.02 21.41 22.87
C GLY A 72 -23.90 21.77 21.89
N LEU A 73 -22.83 22.41 22.38
CA LEU A 73 -21.66 22.74 21.56
C LEU A 73 -20.95 21.49 21.04
N VAL A 74 -20.78 20.47 21.88
CA VAL A 74 -20.21 19.17 21.47
C VAL A 74 -21.09 18.54 20.39
N ALA A 75 -22.41 18.52 20.57
CA ALA A 75 -23.33 17.97 19.58
C ALA A 75 -23.25 18.72 18.24
N VAL A 76 -23.22 20.06 18.26
CA VAL A 76 -23.10 20.90 17.06
C VAL A 76 -21.77 20.67 16.35
N LEU A 77 -20.65 20.56 17.09
CA LEU A 77 -19.34 20.30 16.50
C LEU A 77 -19.18 18.86 16.00
N ALA A 78 -19.84 17.89 16.65
CA ALA A 78 -19.82 16.49 16.23
C ALA A 78 -20.74 16.22 15.03
N ALA A 79 -21.82 17.00 14.85
CA ALA A 79 -22.81 16.75 13.81
C ALA A 79 -22.22 16.70 12.38
N PRO A 80 -21.33 17.60 11.94
CA PRO A 80 -20.70 17.50 10.62
C PRO A 80 -19.83 16.25 10.47
N ALA A 81 -19.11 15.86 11.51
CA ALA A 81 -18.27 14.66 11.50
C ALA A 81 -19.12 13.39 11.45
N LEU A 82 -20.20 13.33 12.24
CA LEU A 82 -21.17 12.25 12.23
C LEU A 82 -21.89 12.13 10.88
N HIS A 83 -22.31 13.26 10.30
CA HIS A 83 -22.91 13.29 8.97
C HIS A 83 -21.92 12.82 7.90
N ALA A 84 -20.67 13.27 7.95
CA ALA A 84 -19.65 12.81 7.02
C ALA A 84 -19.39 11.30 7.19
N TRP A 85 -19.38 10.78 8.41
CA TRP A 85 -19.19 9.36 8.66
C TRP A 85 -20.37 8.52 8.16
N LEU A 86 -21.61 8.93 8.44
CA LEU A 86 -22.82 8.23 8.00
C LEU A 86 -23.05 8.31 6.48
N GLY A 87 -22.52 9.34 5.82
CA GLY A 87 -22.73 9.62 4.40
C GLY A 87 -21.57 9.23 3.48
N ASP A 88 -20.62 8.41 3.94
CA ASP A 88 -19.37 8.09 3.22
C ASP A 88 -18.63 9.35 2.72
N GLY A 89 -18.65 10.39 3.57
CA GLY A 89 -18.17 11.73 3.31
C GLY A 89 -19.25 12.65 2.75
N TRP A 90 -18.88 13.45 1.76
CA TRP A 90 -19.77 14.38 1.06
C TRP A 90 -19.60 14.23 -0.45
N GLY A 91 -19.82 13.01 -0.96
CA GLY A 91 -19.63 12.66 -2.37
C GLY A 91 -20.38 13.57 -3.35
N TRP A 92 -21.51 14.16 -2.95
CA TRP A 92 -22.24 15.16 -3.73
C TRP A 92 -21.42 16.42 -4.08
N ARG A 93 -20.34 16.73 -3.34
CA ARG A 93 -19.39 17.80 -3.69
C ARG A 93 -18.47 17.43 -4.85
N TYR A 94 -18.42 16.15 -5.19
CA TYR A 94 -17.58 15.59 -6.24
C TYR A 94 -18.47 14.89 -7.26
N PRO A 95 -19.25 15.62 -8.07
CA PRO A 95 -20.20 15.03 -9.03
C PRO A 95 -19.54 14.17 -10.11
N ARG A 96 -18.20 14.24 -10.24
CA ARG A 96 -17.39 13.42 -11.16
C ARG A 96 -16.70 12.22 -10.48
N GLN A 97 -16.90 12.03 -9.18
CA GLN A 97 -16.35 10.89 -8.45
C GLN A 97 -17.02 9.61 -8.95
N GLN A 98 -16.25 8.77 -9.64
CA GLN A 98 -16.72 7.48 -10.16
C GLN A 98 -16.45 6.33 -9.19
N LEU A 99 -15.40 6.45 -8.39
CA LEU A 99 -14.95 5.44 -7.44
C LEU A 99 -15.10 5.99 -6.01
N SER A 100 -15.98 5.37 -5.24
CA SER A 100 -16.10 5.59 -3.80
C SER A 100 -14.88 5.00 -3.07
N ALA A 101 -14.63 5.44 -1.84
CA ALA A 101 -13.56 4.86 -1.01
C ALA A 101 -13.74 3.35 -0.83
N ALA A 102 -14.99 2.91 -0.56
CA ALA A 102 -15.33 1.49 -0.45
C ALA A 102 -15.09 0.72 -1.77
N ALA A 103 -15.35 1.32 -2.93
CA ALA A 103 -15.07 0.69 -4.22
C ALA A 103 -13.57 0.54 -4.48
N ILE A 104 -12.76 1.53 -4.09
CA ILE A 104 -11.30 1.48 -4.18
C ILE A 104 -10.76 0.35 -3.28
N GLU A 105 -11.17 0.33 -2.02
CA GLU A 105 -10.77 -0.70 -1.06
C GLU A 105 -11.21 -2.10 -1.52
N ALA A 106 -12.46 -2.25 -1.95
CA ALA A 106 -12.96 -3.52 -2.49
C ALA A 106 -12.18 -3.96 -3.75
N GLY A 107 -11.76 -3.03 -4.60
CA GLY A 107 -10.90 -3.30 -5.75
C GLY A 107 -9.51 -3.79 -5.33
N GLU A 108 -8.88 -3.11 -4.37
CA GLU A 108 -7.58 -3.49 -3.82
C GLU A 108 -7.62 -4.86 -3.12
N GLN A 109 -8.70 -5.17 -2.41
CA GLN A 109 -8.88 -6.48 -1.75
C GLN A 109 -9.15 -7.61 -2.76
N ARG A 110 -9.79 -7.30 -3.90
CA ARG A 110 -10.18 -8.29 -4.90
C ARG A 110 -8.98 -9.05 -5.47
N ARG A 111 -7.84 -8.39 -5.59
CA ARG A 111 -6.60 -9.01 -6.12
C ARG A 111 -6.12 -10.22 -5.32
N PHE A 112 -6.59 -10.37 -4.08
CA PHE A 112 -6.20 -11.48 -3.23
C PHE A 112 -7.17 -12.66 -3.28
N LEU A 113 -8.35 -12.51 -3.88
CA LEU A 113 -9.38 -13.56 -3.83
C LEU A 113 -8.89 -14.88 -4.41
N ASP A 114 -8.32 -14.86 -5.61
CA ASP A 114 -7.85 -16.10 -6.27
C ASP A 114 -6.64 -16.70 -5.55
N SER A 115 -5.76 -15.84 -5.03
CA SER A 115 -4.57 -16.27 -4.27
C SER A 115 -4.89 -16.96 -2.93
N ARG A 116 -6.11 -16.77 -2.37
CA ARG A 116 -6.52 -17.41 -1.11
C ARG A 116 -6.77 -18.90 -1.25
N SER A 117 -7.23 -19.34 -2.42
CA SER A 117 -7.46 -20.75 -2.75
C SER A 117 -6.32 -21.37 -3.56
N ALA A 118 -5.27 -20.59 -3.86
CA ALA A 118 -4.14 -21.06 -4.64
C ALA A 118 -3.29 -22.08 -3.87
N CYS A 119 -2.72 -23.02 -4.62
CA CYS A 119 -1.67 -23.90 -4.15
C CYS A 119 -0.50 -23.06 -3.62
N ASN A 120 0.02 -23.40 -2.45
CA ASN A 120 0.96 -22.55 -1.76
C ASN A 120 2.03 -23.35 -1.01
N LEU A 121 3.30 -23.13 -1.41
CA LEU A 121 4.47 -23.82 -0.86
C LEU A 121 4.70 -23.48 0.62
N ARG A 122 4.47 -22.21 1.03
CA ARG A 122 4.60 -21.81 2.44
C ARG A 122 3.55 -22.49 3.33
N LEU A 123 2.36 -22.74 2.79
CA LEU A 123 1.26 -23.38 3.52
C LEU A 123 1.28 -24.91 3.40
N GLY A 124 2.16 -25.48 2.58
CA GLY A 124 2.20 -26.93 2.32
C GLY A 124 0.96 -27.46 1.60
N THR A 125 0.25 -26.61 0.86
CA THR A 125 -0.99 -26.96 0.14
C THR A 125 -0.75 -27.37 -1.31
N ASP A 126 0.50 -27.22 -1.76
CA ASP A 126 0.99 -27.53 -3.10
C ASP A 126 0.94 -29.02 -3.45
N GLY A 127 0.90 -29.92 -2.45
CA GLY A 127 0.71 -31.36 -2.67
C GLY A 127 -0.63 -31.69 -3.35
N ALA A 128 -1.69 -30.92 -3.06
CA ALA A 128 -3.00 -31.10 -3.69
C ALA A 128 -2.98 -30.77 -5.20
N CYS A 129 -1.94 -30.10 -5.67
CA CYS A 129 -1.83 -29.58 -7.04
C CYS A 129 -0.73 -30.29 -7.85
N ALA A 130 -0.09 -31.30 -7.28
CA ALA A 130 1.05 -31.98 -7.88
C ALA A 130 0.70 -32.84 -9.12
N GLY A 131 -0.59 -33.05 -9.39
CA GLY A 131 -1.06 -33.91 -10.50
C GLY A 131 -1.00 -33.27 -11.89
N ALA A 132 -0.82 -31.94 -11.99
CA ALA A 132 -0.76 -31.25 -13.28
C ALA A 132 0.59 -31.48 -13.99
N ALA A 133 0.56 -31.63 -15.32
CA ALA A 133 1.74 -31.87 -16.15
C ALA A 133 2.76 -30.73 -16.09
N ILE A 134 2.28 -29.49 -16.00
CA ILE A 134 3.10 -28.28 -15.91
C ILE A 134 2.93 -27.67 -14.52
N GLN A 135 4.03 -27.60 -13.79
CA GLN A 135 4.09 -27.01 -12.45
C GLN A 135 4.81 -25.66 -12.54
N VAL A 136 4.10 -24.58 -12.20
CA VAL A 136 4.61 -23.20 -12.26
C VAL A 136 4.73 -22.65 -10.85
N LEU A 137 5.96 -22.36 -10.41
CA LEU A 137 6.20 -21.62 -9.17
C LEU A 137 6.15 -20.12 -9.45
N VAL A 138 5.22 -19.41 -8.83
CA VAL A 138 5.19 -17.95 -8.81
C VAL A 138 5.95 -17.46 -7.59
N LEU A 139 6.98 -16.64 -7.82
CA LEU A 139 7.91 -16.17 -6.79
C LEU A 139 7.97 -14.64 -6.80
N GLY A 140 7.80 -14.01 -5.63
CA GLY A 140 7.79 -12.55 -5.56
C GLY A 140 7.56 -11.96 -4.19
N ASN A 141 7.36 -10.65 -4.18
CA ASN A 141 6.90 -9.88 -3.02
C ASN A 141 5.37 -9.71 -3.08
N SER A 142 4.83 -8.54 -2.77
CA SER A 142 3.41 -8.16 -2.88
C SER A 142 2.87 -8.27 -4.31
N HIS A 143 3.75 -8.36 -5.31
CA HIS A 143 3.38 -8.58 -6.70
C HIS A 143 3.35 -10.07 -7.09
N GLU A 144 3.70 -10.99 -6.19
CA GLU A 144 3.54 -12.43 -6.42
C GLU A 144 2.07 -12.76 -6.74
N VAL A 145 1.13 -12.18 -5.99
CA VAL A 145 -0.31 -12.36 -6.24
C VAL A 145 -0.74 -11.78 -7.58
N ASP A 146 -0.12 -10.69 -8.03
CA ASP A 146 -0.44 -10.09 -9.33
C ASP A 146 0.05 -11.01 -10.45
N GLY A 147 1.28 -11.52 -10.36
CA GLY A 147 1.83 -12.51 -11.30
C GLY A 147 0.98 -13.78 -11.36
N TYR A 148 0.50 -14.26 -10.21
CA TYR A 148 -0.44 -15.37 -10.15
C TYR A 148 -1.75 -15.06 -10.87
N ASN A 149 -2.34 -13.89 -10.63
CA ASN A 149 -3.60 -13.49 -11.26
C ASN A 149 -3.45 -13.40 -12.79
N PHE A 150 -2.33 -12.91 -13.33
CA PHE A 150 -2.08 -12.91 -14.77
C PHE A 150 -2.05 -14.32 -15.35
N LEU A 151 -1.30 -15.24 -14.72
CA LEU A 151 -1.23 -16.62 -15.19
C LEU A 151 -2.59 -17.32 -15.05
N ARG A 152 -3.31 -17.06 -13.96
CA ARG A 152 -4.63 -17.62 -13.74
C ARG A 152 -5.65 -17.12 -14.78
N ALA A 153 -5.54 -15.87 -15.22
CA ALA A 153 -6.37 -15.34 -16.30
C ALA A 153 -6.02 -15.94 -17.67
N ILE A 154 -4.76 -16.34 -17.88
CA ILE A 154 -4.30 -16.95 -19.15
C ILE A 154 -4.70 -18.43 -19.22
N TYR A 155 -4.41 -19.18 -18.16
CA TYR A 155 -4.62 -20.63 -18.14
C TYR A 155 -6.00 -21.02 -17.62
N GLU A 156 -6.74 -20.09 -17.02
CA GLU A 156 -8.06 -20.32 -16.43
C GLU A 156 -8.07 -21.62 -15.62
N ASN A 157 -8.89 -22.61 -16.02
CA ASN A 157 -9.04 -23.92 -15.37
C ASN A 157 -8.32 -25.05 -16.11
N ASP A 158 -7.26 -24.76 -16.88
CA ASP A 158 -6.48 -25.79 -17.57
C ASP A 158 -5.93 -26.82 -16.57
N PRO A 159 -6.38 -28.09 -16.62
CA PRO A 159 -5.96 -29.13 -15.68
C PRO A 159 -4.49 -29.51 -15.86
N GLU A 160 -3.88 -29.17 -17.00
CA GLU A 160 -2.47 -29.46 -17.28
C GLU A 160 -1.53 -28.47 -16.61
N VAL A 161 -2.03 -27.35 -16.06
CA VAL A 161 -1.20 -26.29 -15.46
C VAL A 161 -1.56 -26.06 -13.99
N ALA A 162 -0.63 -26.37 -13.09
CA ALA A 162 -0.71 -26.00 -11.69
C ALA A 162 0.10 -24.73 -11.41
N LEU A 163 -0.57 -23.73 -10.86
CA LEU A 163 0.04 -22.49 -10.37
C LEU A 163 0.25 -22.59 -8.85
N VAL A 164 1.51 -22.50 -8.42
CA VAL A 164 1.92 -22.60 -7.01
C VAL A 164 2.57 -21.30 -6.56
N LEU A 165 2.03 -20.68 -5.52
CA LEU A 165 2.65 -19.52 -4.86
C LEU A 165 3.79 -19.97 -3.94
N PHE A 166 4.90 -19.23 -3.92
CA PHE A 166 5.90 -19.35 -2.85
C PHE A 166 5.35 -18.86 -1.50
N GLY A 167 4.37 -17.95 -1.52
CA GLY A 167 3.63 -17.49 -0.36
C GLY A 167 4.15 -16.18 0.23
N GLY A 168 4.68 -15.32 -0.63
CA GLY A 168 4.97 -13.91 -0.41
C GLY A 168 6.14 -13.62 0.53
N THR A 169 6.74 -12.44 0.34
CA THR A 169 7.84 -11.94 1.18
C THR A 169 7.56 -10.61 1.88
N GLU A 170 6.32 -10.12 1.82
CA GLU A 170 5.94 -8.82 2.43
C GLU A 170 6.25 -8.74 3.93
N LYS A 171 6.14 -9.87 4.63
CA LYS A 171 6.44 -9.98 6.06
C LYS A 171 7.91 -10.35 6.36
N CYS A 172 8.78 -10.38 5.35
CA CYS A 172 10.19 -10.76 5.50
C CYS A 172 11.13 -9.58 5.81
N GLY A 173 10.60 -8.36 5.85
CA GLY A 173 11.38 -7.15 6.03
C GLY A 173 12.38 -6.98 4.89
N ARG A 174 13.59 -6.52 5.20
CA ARG A 174 14.63 -6.32 4.19
C ARG A 174 15.22 -7.66 3.72
N LEU A 175 15.13 -7.93 2.42
CA LEU A 175 15.84 -9.03 1.76
C LEU A 175 17.19 -8.54 1.22
N ARG A 176 18.21 -9.39 1.31
CA ARG A 176 19.56 -9.14 0.79
C ARG A 176 20.16 -10.44 0.24
N VAL A 177 21.08 -10.31 -0.69
CA VAL A 177 21.91 -11.43 -1.13
C VAL A 177 23.26 -11.35 -0.43
N VAL A 178 23.67 -12.44 0.23
CA VAL A 178 24.97 -12.56 0.90
C VAL A 178 25.61 -13.86 0.44
N ALA A 179 26.76 -13.77 -0.23
CA ALA A 179 27.48 -14.93 -0.77
C ALA A 179 26.58 -15.88 -1.59
N GLY A 180 25.73 -15.33 -2.46
CA GLY A 180 24.83 -16.13 -3.30
C GLY A 180 23.62 -16.73 -2.57
N THR A 181 23.42 -16.41 -1.29
CA THR A 181 22.26 -16.86 -0.51
C THR A 181 21.32 -15.70 -0.18
N VAL A 182 20.03 -15.95 -0.16
CA VAL A 182 19.03 -14.95 0.25
C VAL A 182 18.95 -14.90 1.77
N ARG A 183 19.13 -13.70 2.33
CA ARG A 183 19.00 -13.40 3.75
C ARG A 183 17.89 -12.38 3.95
N ALA A 184 16.96 -12.71 4.82
CA ALA A 184 15.89 -11.80 5.25
C ALA A 184 16.22 -11.19 6.61
N GLN A 185 15.58 -10.07 6.94
CA GLN A 185 15.64 -9.47 8.27
C GLN A 185 15.12 -10.44 9.35
N TYR A 186 14.14 -11.28 9.00
CA TYR A 186 13.57 -12.27 9.91
C TYR A 186 14.06 -13.69 9.58
N PRO A 187 14.58 -14.46 10.56
CA PRO A 187 15.16 -15.79 10.33
C PRO A 187 14.22 -16.76 9.61
N ALA A 188 12.94 -16.80 10.00
CA ALA A 188 11.95 -17.68 9.37
C ALA A 188 11.83 -17.48 7.85
N CYS A 189 12.03 -16.27 7.34
CA CYS A 189 12.05 -16.04 5.90
C CYS A 189 13.36 -16.49 5.24
N THR A 190 14.50 -16.38 5.94
CA THR A 190 15.76 -16.94 5.47
C THR A 190 15.66 -18.46 5.33
N ASP A 191 15.09 -19.13 6.33
CA ASP A 191 14.91 -20.58 6.31
C ASP A 191 13.95 -21.02 5.20
N ARG A 192 12.90 -20.23 4.92
CA ARG A 192 12.02 -20.46 3.77
C ARG A 192 12.73 -20.38 2.43
N PHE A 193 13.63 -19.42 2.24
CA PHE A 193 14.44 -19.34 1.02
C PHE A 193 15.43 -20.51 0.94
N ALA A 194 16.03 -20.92 2.07
CA ALA A 194 16.89 -22.10 2.10
C ALA A 194 16.12 -23.37 1.70
N ALA A 195 14.91 -23.56 2.23
CA ALA A 195 14.04 -24.68 1.88
C ALA A 195 13.59 -24.65 0.41
N LEU A 196 13.36 -23.46 -0.15
CA LEU A 196 13.05 -23.28 -1.57
C LEU A 196 14.22 -23.75 -2.45
N MET A 197 15.46 -23.41 -2.09
CA MET A 197 16.65 -23.65 -2.92
C MET A 197 17.23 -25.06 -2.75
N THR A 198 16.37 -26.07 -2.72
CA THR A 198 16.76 -27.49 -2.58
C THR A 198 16.56 -28.26 -3.89
N PRO A 199 17.31 -29.35 -4.12
CA PRO A 199 17.12 -30.21 -5.30
C PRO A 199 15.70 -30.75 -5.40
N GLU A 200 15.11 -31.15 -4.26
CA GLU A 200 13.77 -31.72 -4.20
C GLU A 200 12.73 -30.73 -4.69
N VAL A 201 12.85 -29.45 -4.29
CA VAL A 201 11.94 -28.40 -4.75
C VAL A 201 12.20 -28.05 -6.22
N ALA A 202 13.47 -28.00 -6.66
CA ALA A 202 13.82 -27.67 -8.04
C ALA A 202 13.28 -28.66 -9.08
N GLN A 203 13.22 -29.96 -8.74
CA GLN A 203 12.71 -31.00 -9.64
C GLN A 203 11.18 -31.02 -9.75
N ARG A 204 10.47 -30.34 -8.84
CA ARG A 204 9.00 -30.30 -8.85
C ARG A 204 8.43 -29.31 -9.85
N PHE A 205 9.19 -28.29 -10.23
CA PHE A 205 8.73 -27.18 -11.04
C PHE A 205 9.32 -27.22 -12.45
N HIS A 206 8.48 -26.90 -13.43
CA HIS A 206 8.85 -26.78 -14.84
C HIS A 206 9.14 -25.33 -15.22
N VAL A 207 8.46 -24.39 -14.54
CA VAL A 207 8.60 -22.95 -14.76
C VAL A 207 8.72 -22.25 -13.40
N VAL A 208 9.63 -21.28 -13.29
CA VAL A 208 9.59 -20.26 -12.24
C VAL A 208 9.20 -18.92 -12.86
N ALA A 209 8.10 -18.35 -12.38
CA ALA A 209 7.60 -17.05 -12.78
C ALA A 209 7.93 -16.01 -11.69
N VAL A 210 8.87 -15.11 -11.97
CA VAL A 210 9.32 -14.08 -11.03
C VAL A 210 8.46 -12.83 -11.20
N SER A 211 7.73 -12.46 -10.15
CA SER A 211 6.88 -11.24 -10.11
C SER A 211 7.27 -10.38 -8.91
N ALA A 212 8.15 -9.41 -9.14
CA ALA A 212 8.62 -8.48 -8.12
C ALA A 212 8.18 -7.04 -8.46
N SER A 213 8.02 -6.21 -7.42
CA SER A 213 7.74 -4.78 -7.61
C SER A 213 8.84 -4.05 -8.38
N ASN A 214 8.45 -2.92 -8.98
CA ASN A 214 9.27 -2.15 -9.90
C ASN A 214 9.61 -2.99 -11.13
N ARG A 215 10.89 -3.35 -11.34
CA ARG A 215 11.36 -3.97 -12.58
C ARG A 215 11.92 -5.36 -12.43
N ALA A 216 11.80 -6.14 -13.50
CA ALA A 216 12.17 -7.55 -13.58
C ALA A 216 13.62 -7.82 -13.15
N PHE A 217 14.54 -6.90 -13.45
CA PHE A 217 15.96 -7.00 -13.12
C PHE A 217 16.42 -5.92 -12.13
N SER A 218 15.48 -5.30 -11.41
CA SER A 218 15.81 -4.32 -10.38
C SER A 218 16.48 -4.96 -9.15
N ARG A 219 17.13 -4.15 -8.31
CA ARG A 219 17.69 -4.61 -7.02
C ARG A 219 16.66 -5.26 -6.09
N ILE A 220 15.36 -4.95 -6.26
CA ILE A 220 14.29 -5.60 -5.49
C ILE A 220 14.06 -7.04 -5.97
N ALA A 221 14.26 -7.30 -7.26
CA ALA A 221 14.11 -8.61 -7.85
C ALA A 221 15.30 -9.55 -7.56
N GLU A 222 16.47 -8.98 -7.21
CA GLU A 222 17.73 -9.71 -7.02
C GLU A 222 17.61 -10.97 -6.13
N PRO A 223 16.96 -10.94 -4.94
CA PRO A 223 16.81 -12.15 -4.12
C PRO A 223 16.06 -13.28 -4.83
N PHE A 224 15.02 -12.95 -5.60
CA PHE A 224 14.22 -13.93 -6.34
C PHE A 224 14.99 -14.50 -7.54
N LEU A 225 15.78 -13.66 -8.22
CA LEU A 225 16.64 -14.09 -9.31
C LEU A 225 17.77 -15.01 -8.82
N VAL A 226 18.33 -14.74 -7.63
CA VAL A 226 19.32 -15.63 -6.99
C VAL A 226 18.70 -16.97 -6.61
N ALA A 227 17.51 -16.96 -6.01
CA ALA A 227 16.79 -18.19 -5.72
C ALA A 227 16.48 -18.99 -6.99
N THR A 228 16.05 -18.31 -8.05
CA THR A 228 15.79 -18.93 -9.37
C THR A 228 17.06 -19.53 -9.98
N ARG A 229 18.21 -18.85 -9.84
CA ARG A 229 19.51 -19.38 -10.29
C ARG A 229 19.91 -20.64 -9.52
N ALA A 230 19.68 -20.68 -8.21
CA ALA A 230 19.93 -21.86 -7.39
C ALA A 230 19.05 -23.05 -7.81
N LEU A 231 17.75 -22.81 -8.05
CA LEU A 231 16.84 -23.85 -8.57
C LEU A 231 17.32 -24.40 -9.92
N ARG A 232 17.72 -23.51 -10.83
CA ARG A 232 18.19 -23.90 -12.17
C ARG A 232 19.51 -24.68 -12.14
N ALA A 233 20.33 -24.50 -11.11
CA ALA A 233 21.53 -25.31 -10.93
C ALA A 233 21.20 -26.79 -10.68
N TYR A 234 20.06 -27.08 -10.03
CA TYR A 234 19.57 -28.44 -9.80
C TYR A 234 18.67 -28.95 -10.93
N ASN A 235 17.95 -28.05 -11.61
CA ASN A 235 17.10 -28.37 -12.75
C ASN A 235 17.46 -27.49 -13.96
N PRO A 236 18.41 -27.91 -14.81
CA PRO A 236 18.83 -27.12 -15.98
C PRO A 236 17.72 -26.89 -17.02
N SER A 237 16.68 -27.74 -17.03
CA SER A 237 15.52 -27.62 -17.92
C SER A 237 14.47 -26.60 -17.44
N LEU A 238 14.61 -26.11 -16.21
CA LEU A 238 13.72 -25.13 -15.60
C LEU A 238 13.62 -23.87 -16.46
N ARG A 239 12.40 -23.58 -16.93
CA ARG A 239 12.13 -22.35 -17.67
C ARG A 239 11.93 -21.19 -16.70
N VAL A 240 12.42 -20.02 -17.06
CA VAL A 240 12.28 -18.82 -16.25
C VAL A 240 11.43 -17.82 -17.02
N MET A 241 10.37 -17.35 -16.38
CA MET A 241 9.53 -16.26 -16.83
C MET A 241 9.70 -15.10 -15.84
N THR A 242 9.81 -13.87 -16.35
CA THR A 242 9.80 -12.68 -15.51
C THR A 242 8.62 -11.81 -15.90
N PHE A 243 7.91 -11.28 -14.91
CA PHE A 243 6.93 -10.23 -15.15
C PHE A 243 7.66 -8.91 -15.27
N GLY A 244 7.41 -8.23 -16.39
CA GLY A 244 7.79 -6.84 -16.55
C GLY A 244 7.11 -5.98 -15.48
N SER A 245 7.66 -4.80 -15.31
CA SER A 245 7.10 -3.80 -14.42
C SER A 245 5.68 -3.39 -14.80
N TYR A 246 4.82 -3.20 -13.80
CA TYR A 246 3.50 -2.63 -14.01
C TYR A 246 3.55 -1.12 -14.24
N MET A 247 2.49 -0.61 -14.84
CA MET A 247 2.22 0.82 -14.88
C MET A 247 2.18 1.38 -13.45
N LYS A 248 3.12 2.28 -13.15
CA LYS A 248 3.19 2.98 -11.88
C LYS A 248 2.85 4.44 -12.11
N THR A 249 1.81 4.91 -11.45
CA THR A 249 1.35 6.30 -11.56
C THR A 249 1.95 7.17 -10.46
N ARG A 250 2.13 8.47 -10.73
CA ARG A 250 2.66 9.47 -9.77
C ARG A 250 1.71 9.75 -8.61
N VAL A 251 0.42 9.53 -8.84
CA VAL A 251 -0.67 9.59 -7.86
C VAL A 251 -1.54 8.35 -8.03
N PRO A 252 -2.31 7.91 -7.02
CA PRO A 252 -3.18 6.75 -7.16
C PRO A 252 -4.10 6.84 -8.39
N CYS A 253 -4.16 5.78 -9.20
CA CYS A 253 -4.97 5.78 -10.44
C CYS A 253 -6.45 6.07 -10.15
N ALA A 254 -7.00 5.63 -9.01
CA ALA A 254 -8.36 5.95 -8.60
C ALA A 254 -8.63 7.46 -8.47
N ARG A 255 -7.62 8.26 -8.06
CA ARG A 255 -7.71 9.72 -8.04
C ARG A 255 -7.85 10.28 -9.45
N LEU A 256 -7.01 9.82 -10.37
CA LEU A 256 -7.05 10.25 -11.77
C LEU A 256 -8.41 9.92 -12.41
N ILE A 257 -8.96 8.74 -12.11
CA ILE A 257 -10.30 8.35 -12.56
C ILE A 257 -11.37 9.28 -11.99
N ASN A 258 -11.31 9.62 -10.70
CA ASN A 258 -12.28 10.52 -10.08
C ASN A 258 -12.17 11.97 -10.57
N GLU A 259 -10.97 12.44 -10.92
CA GLU A 259 -10.76 13.80 -11.42
C GLU A 259 -11.14 13.93 -12.91
N THR A 260 -10.85 12.90 -13.72
CA THR A 260 -11.00 12.95 -15.19
C THR A 260 -12.24 12.23 -15.71
N GLY A 261 -12.80 11.31 -14.94
CA GLY A 261 -13.90 10.43 -15.35
C GLY A 261 -13.50 9.29 -16.29
N VAL A 262 -12.20 9.03 -16.51
CA VAL A 262 -11.75 7.97 -17.43
C VAL A 262 -10.52 7.23 -16.90
N SER A 263 -10.51 5.89 -17.01
CA SER A 263 -9.36 5.04 -16.65
C SER A 263 -8.14 5.25 -17.54
N ALA A 264 -8.35 5.64 -18.80
CA ALA A 264 -7.28 5.96 -19.74
C ALA A 264 -6.37 7.10 -19.24
N ALA A 265 -6.83 7.95 -18.30
CA ALA A 265 -6.00 8.99 -17.70
C ALA A 265 -4.78 8.43 -16.95
N CYS A 266 -4.87 7.22 -16.40
CA CYS A 266 -3.78 6.60 -15.65
C CYS A 266 -2.57 6.27 -16.54
N GLY A 267 -2.80 5.97 -17.83
CA GLY A 267 -1.76 5.65 -18.80
C GLY A 267 -1.15 6.86 -19.52
N ARG A 268 -1.55 8.09 -19.17
CA ARG A 268 -1.02 9.29 -19.83
C ARG A 268 0.40 9.59 -19.35
N PRO A 269 1.35 9.98 -20.23
CA PRO A 269 2.76 10.18 -19.88
C PRO A 269 2.99 11.09 -18.66
N GLU A 270 2.20 12.15 -18.50
CA GLU A 270 2.29 13.10 -17.39
C GLU A 270 1.93 12.49 -16.02
N ASN A 271 1.13 11.43 -16.01
CA ASN A 271 0.64 10.74 -14.82
C ASN A 271 1.47 9.52 -14.45
N LEU A 272 2.38 9.10 -15.33
CA LEU A 272 3.24 7.94 -15.13
C LEU A 272 4.50 8.33 -14.36
N ASP A 273 4.75 7.61 -13.27
CA ASP A 273 6.07 7.54 -12.64
C ASP A 273 6.96 6.59 -13.46
N TYR A 274 6.37 5.50 -13.91
CA TYR A 274 7.04 4.50 -14.73
C TYR A 274 6.02 3.66 -15.51
N PHE A 275 6.33 3.33 -16.76
CA PHE A 275 5.62 2.33 -17.56
C PHE A 275 6.62 1.74 -18.56
N GLU A 276 6.81 0.42 -18.54
CA GLU A 276 7.75 -0.23 -19.46
C GLU A 276 7.09 -0.37 -20.82
N ALA A 277 7.55 0.41 -21.80
CA ALA A 277 7.11 0.27 -23.19
C ALA A 277 7.98 -0.73 -23.96
N ASP A 278 9.21 -1.00 -23.50
CA ASP A 278 10.15 -1.93 -24.13
C ASP A 278 10.95 -2.75 -23.08
N PRO A 279 10.47 -3.95 -22.73
CA PRO A 279 11.13 -4.85 -21.79
C PRO A 279 12.58 -5.23 -22.15
N ALA A 280 12.99 -5.07 -23.42
CA ALA A 280 14.36 -5.38 -23.85
C ALA A 280 15.38 -4.33 -23.37
N SER A 281 14.92 -3.14 -22.99
CA SER A 281 15.76 -2.02 -22.55
C SER A 281 16.20 -2.09 -21.08
N ASP A 282 15.67 -3.03 -20.29
CA ASP A 282 15.89 -3.15 -18.84
C ASP A 282 17.01 -4.14 -18.45
N ARG A 283 18.00 -4.34 -19.34
CA ARG A 283 19.19 -5.19 -19.12
C ARG A 283 20.38 -4.39 -18.59
#